data_AF-A0A962UXU5-F1
#
_entry.id   AF-A0A962UXU5-F1
#
_cell.length_a   1.000
_cell.length_b   1.000
_cell.length_c   1.000
_cell.angle_alpha   90.00
_cell.angle_beta   90.00
_cell.angle_gamma   90.00
#
_symmetry.space_group_name_H-M   'P 1'
#
loop_
_entity.id
_entity.type
_entity.pdbx_description
1 polymer ?
#
loop_
_entity_poly.entity_id
_entity_poly.type
_entity_poly.pdbx_seq_one_letter_code
_entity_poly.pdbx_strand_id
1 'polypeptide(L)'
;MPLALWALTLSAYAIGTTEFVIVGLVPTIARDLGVTLPSAGLLVSLYALGVAIGAPVLTALTGRWNRKTVLLGLMALFIAGNMLAWLAPSYVFLITARVLTGLAHG
;
A
#
# COMPACT_ATOMS: atom_id res chain seq x y z
N MET A 1 22.81 0.04 17.02
CA MET A 1 21.49 0.68 16.79
C MET A 1 20.40 -0.22 17.33
N PRO A 2 19.33 0.32 17.96
CA PRO A 2 18.19 -0.46 18.43
C PRO A 2 17.55 -1.30 17.30
N LEU A 3 17.14 -2.55 17.60
CA LEU A 3 16.43 -3.43 16.64
C LEU A 3 15.17 -2.77 16.05
N ALA A 4 14.50 -1.94 16.84
CA ALA A 4 13.32 -1.20 16.40
C ALA A 4 13.61 -0.23 15.24
N LEU A 5 14.80 0.37 15.20
CA LEU A 5 15.19 1.27 14.11
C LEU A 5 15.39 0.50 12.81
N TRP A 6 16.02 -0.67 12.85
CA TRP A 6 16.14 -1.54 11.67
C TRP A 6 14.78 -2.00 11.14
N ALA A 7 13.86 -2.36 12.04
CA ALA A 7 12.49 -2.72 11.66
C ALA A 7 11.76 -1.55 10.98
N LEU A 8 11.89 -0.33 11.52
CA LEU A 8 11.30 0.87 10.92
C LEU A 8 11.92 1.21 9.56
N THR A 9 13.24 1.10 9.42
CA THR A 9 13.93 1.32 8.14
C THR A 9 13.47 0.32 7.08
N LEU A 10 13.40 -0.97 7.42
CA LEU A 10 12.94 -1.99 6.50
C LEU A 10 11.48 -1.77 6.10
N SER A 11 10.64 -1.36 7.05
CA SER A 11 9.23 -1.04 6.81
C SER A 11 9.08 0.13 5.84
N ALA A 12 9.78 1.25 6.11
CA ALA A 12 9.77 2.42 5.24
C ALA A 12 10.30 2.11 3.83
N TYR A 13 11.35 1.30 3.75
CA TYR A 13 11.90 0.83 2.47
C TYR A 13 10.90 -0.03 1.69
N ALA A 14 10.26 -1.01 2.35
CA ALA A 14 9.28 -1.89 1.70
C ALA A 14 8.06 -1.10 1.20
N ILE A 15 7.57 -0.17 2.03
CA ILE A 15 6.47 0.73 1.68
C ILE A 15 6.84 1.60 0.46
N GLY A 16 7.97 2.32 0.53
CA GLY A 16 8.40 3.20 -0.56
C GLY A 16 8.65 2.42 -1.86
N THR A 17 9.27 1.25 -1.77
CA THR A 17 9.49 0.37 -2.92
C THR A 17 8.16 0.00 -3.59
N THR A 18 7.16 -0.42 -2.81
CA THR A 18 5.83 -0.81 -3.31
C THR A 18 5.08 0.33 -3.98
N GLU A 19 5.21 1.54 -3.43
CA GLU A 19 4.59 2.74 -3.96
C GLU A 19 5.22 3.17 -5.29
N PHE A 20 6.55 3.20 -5.39
CA PHE A 20 7.23 3.78 -6.53
C PHE A 20 7.54 2.78 -7.67
N VAL A 21 7.79 1.50 -7.37
CA VAL A 21 8.12 0.50 -8.40
C VAL A 21 7.02 0.40 -9.46
N ILE A 22 5.75 0.55 -9.07
CA ILE A 22 4.65 0.43 -10.03
C ILE A 22 4.69 1.48 -11.13
N VAL A 23 5.24 2.67 -10.87
CA VAL A 23 5.32 3.76 -11.87
C VAL A 23 6.12 3.28 -13.07
N GLY A 24 7.21 2.53 -12.84
CA GLY A 24 8.00 1.90 -13.91
C GLY A 24 7.32 0.68 -14.54
N LEU A 25 6.36 0.05 -13.85
CA LEU A 25 5.66 -1.15 -14.30
C LEU A 25 4.30 -0.86 -14.97
N VAL A 26 3.79 0.38 -14.95
CA VAL A 26 2.48 0.74 -15.52
C VAL A 26 2.28 0.19 -16.94
N PRO A 27 3.23 0.31 -17.89
CA PRO A 27 3.05 -0.21 -19.24
C PRO A 27 3.00 -1.74 -19.30
N THR A 28 3.65 -2.44 -18.37
CA THR A 28 3.62 -3.90 -18.27
C THR A 28 2.29 -4.35 -17.68
N ILE A 29 1.83 -3.74 -16.58
CA ILE A 29 0.55 -4.03 -15.95
C ILE A 29 -0.62 -3.79 -16.92
N ALA A 30 -0.56 -2.70 -17.70
CA ALA A 30 -1.56 -2.40 -18.71
C ALA A 30 -1.69 -3.53 -19.74
N ARG A 31 -0.55 -4.08 -20.21
CA ARG A 31 -0.51 -5.19 -21.16
C ARG A 31 -1.00 -6.49 -20.54
N ASP A 32 -0.53 -6.84 -19.34
CA ASP A 32 -0.86 -8.10 -18.68
C ASP A 32 -2.34 -8.20 -18.30
N LEU A 33 -2.94 -7.07 -17.92
CA LEU A 33 -4.37 -7.00 -17.55
C LEU A 33 -5.28 -6.60 -18.70
N GLY A 34 -4.74 -6.31 -19.90
CA GLY A 34 -5.51 -5.88 -21.06
C GLY A 34 -6.25 -4.54 -20.86
N VAL A 35 -5.71 -3.65 -20.03
CA VAL A 35 -6.31 -2.33 -19.73
C VAL A 35 -5.53 -1.20 -20.39
N THR A 36 -6.14 -0.02 -20.51
CA THR A 36 -5.46 1.15 -21.06
C THR A 36 -4.37 1.68 -20.13
N LEU A 37 -3.35 2.37 -20.68
CA LEU A 37 -2.32 3.05 -19.88
C LEU A 37 -2.92 4.02 -18.84
N PRO A 38 -3.89 4.89 -19.19
CA PRO A 38 -4.56 5.74 -18.21
C PRO A 38 -5.20 4.96 -17.07
N SER A 39 -5.87 3.84 -17.37
CA SER A 39 -6.43 2.95 -16.34
C SER A 39 -5.33 2.39 -15.43
N ALA A 40 -4.25 1.84 -15.99
CA ALA A 40 -3.14 1.35 -15.17
C ALA A 40 -2.51 2.47 -14.30
N GLY A 41 -2.46 3.71 -14.81
CA GLY A 41 -2.03 4.88 -14.04
C GLY A 41 -2.87 5.18 -12.79
N LEU A 42 -4.18 4.87 -12.83
CA LEU A 42 -5.06 5.03 -11.66
C LEU A 42 -4.66 4.16 -10.47
N LEU A 43 -3.87 3.08 -10.67
CA LEU A 43 -3.34 2.28 -9.57
C LEU A 43 -2.46 3.11 -8.62
N VAL A 44 -1.78 4.13 -9.15
CA VAL A 44 -0.97 5.07 -8.37
C VAL A 44 -1.87 6.09 -7.67
N SER A 45 -2.78 6.72 -8.43
CA SER A 45 -3.66 7.77 -7.90
C SER A 45 -4.60 7.25 -6.81
N LEU A 46 -5.18 6.05 -6.99
CA LEU A 46 -6.07 5.43 -6.00
C LEU A 46 -5.32 4.92 -4.78
N TYR A 47 -4.06 4.49 -4.94
CA TYR A 47 -3.20 4.22 -3.81
C TYR A 47 -2.98 5.48 -2.98
N ALA A 48 -2.58 6.59 -3.63
CA ALA A 48 -2.37 7.88 -2.97
C ALA A 48 -3.65 8.40 -2.30
N LEU A 49 -4.82 8.20 -2.91
CA LEU A 49 -6.11 8.50 -2.30
C LEU A 49 -6.34 7.66 -1.03
N GLY A 50 -6.00 6.37 -1.08
CA GLY A 50 -6.01 5.47 0.07
C GLY A 50 -5.12 5.97 1.19
N VAL A 51 -3.90 6.44 0.90
CA VAL A 51 -3.00 7.05 1.91
C VAL A 51 -3.62 8.33 2.49
N ALA A 52 -4.10 9.23 1.62
CA ALA A 52 -4.64 10.54 2.00
C ALA A 52 -5.85 10.43 2.94
N ILE A 53 -6.69 9.41 2.73
CA ILE A 53 -7.86 9.14 3.58
C ILE A 53 -7.45 8.27 4.79
N GLY A 54 -6.60 7.27 4.57
CA GLY A 54 -6.17 6.31 5.60
C GLY A 54 -5.47 6.98 6.76
N ALA A 55 -4.53 7.88 6.50
CA ALA A 55 -3.74 8.57 7.52
C ALA A 55 -4.60 9.29 8.59
N PRO A 56 -5.49 10.24 8.23
CA PRO A 56 -6.33 10.92 9.21
C PRO A 56 -7.32 9.98 9.89
N VAL A 57 -7.93 9.04 9.15
CA VAL A 57 -8.92 8.10 9.70
C VAL A 57 -8.28 7.17 10.73
N LEU A 58 -7.15 6.54 10.39
CA LEU A 58 -6.44 5.65 11.30
C LEU A 58 -5.86 6.42 12.49
N THR A 59 -5.33 7.62 12.28
CA THR A 59 -4.86 8.48 13.37
C THR A 59 -5.98 8.81 14.36
N ALA A 60 -7.17 9.15 13.85
CA ALA A 60 -8.34 9.43 14.69
C ALA A 60 -8.81 8.18 15.47
N LEU A 61 -8.85 7.01 14.81
CA LEU A 61 -9.32 5.76 15.41
C LEU A 61 -8.32 5.16 16.42
N THR A 62 -7.03 5.35 16.21
CA THR A 62 -5.96 4.70 16.99
C THR A 62 -5.24 5.65 17.96
N GLY A 63 -5.70 6.89 18.12
CA GLY A 63 -5.03 7.92 18.93
C GLY A 63 -4.82 7.55 20.41
N ARG A 64 -5.61 6.62 20.96
CA ARG A 64 -5.48 6.12 22.34
C ARG A 64 -4.69 4.81 22.46
N TRP A 65 -4.27 4.23 21.34
CA TRP A 65 -3.62 2.93 21.31
C TRP A 65 -2.10 3.07 21.48
N ASN A 66 -1.46 2.03 22.01
CA ASN A 66 0.00 1.98 22.06
C ASN A 66 0.57 2.00 20.63
N ARG A 67 1.50 2.95 20.37
CA ARG A 67 2.10 3.16 19.04
C ARG A 67 2.70 1.88 18.45
N LYS A 68 3.30 1.02 19.28
CA LYS A 68 3.82 -0.28 18.86
C LYS A 68 2.74 -1.20 18.28
N THR A 69 1.58 -1.27 18.93
CA THR A 69 0.46 -2.11 18.49
C THR A 69 -0.09 -1.60 17.15
N VAL A 70 -0.23 -0.28 17.02
CA VAL A 70 -0.67 0.34 15.78
C VAL A 70 0.31 0.04 14.65
N LEU A 71 1.61 0.27 14.85
CA LEU A 71 2.64 -0.01 13.85
C LEU A 71 2.64 -1.48 13.39
N LEU A 72 2.53 -2.43 14.32
CA LEU A 72 2.45 -3.86 13.98
C LEU A 72 1.17 -4.20 13.20
N GLY A 73 0.03 -3.61 13.57
CA GLY A 73 -1.23 -3.77 12.85
C GLY A 73 -1.17 -3.21 11.43
N LEU A 74 -0.58 -2.02 11.26
CA LEU A 74 -0.37 -1.41 9.94
C LEU A 74 0.57 -2.25 9.08
N MET A 75 1.67 -2.78 9.65
CA MET A 75 2.55 -3.69 8.91
C MET A 75 1.83 -4.98 8.49
N ALA A 76 1.01 -5.56 9.36
CA ALA A 76 0.22 -6.73 9.01
C ALA A 76 -0.77 -6.44 7.87
N LEU A 77 -1.47 -5.30 7.94
CA LEU A 77 -2.38 -4.86 6.89
C LEU A 77 -1.66 -4.59 5.57
N PHE A 78 -0.49 -3.94 5.62
CA PHE A 78 0.35 -3.68 4.45
C PHE A 78 0.80 -4.98 3.78
N ILE A 79 1.26 -5.96 4.55
CA ILE A 79 1.68 -7.26 4.03
C ILE A 79 0.47 -7.98 3.40
N ALA A 80 -0.67 -8.03 4.11
CA ALA A 80 -1.88 -8.67 3.61
C ALA A 80 -2.38 -8.03 2.30
N GLY A 81 -2.38 -6.70 2.23
CA GLY A 81 -2.77 -5.96 1.02
C GLY A 81 -1.84 -6.26 -0.17
N ASN A 82 -0.54 -6.40 0.06
CA ASN A 82 0.41 -6.81 -0.98
C ASN A 82 0.24 -8.27 -1.40
N MET A 83 -0.09 -9.18 -0.47
CA MET A 83 -0.42 -10.58 -0.82
C MET A 83 -1.68 -10.65 -1.69
N LEU A 84 -2.69 -9.82 -1.40
CA LEU A 84 -3.85 -9.69 -2.27
C LEU A 84 -3.47 -9.14 -3.65
N ALA A 85 -2.62 -8.11 -3.71
CA ALA A 85 -2.16 -7.57 -4.99
C ALA A 85 -1.42 -8.62 -5.83
N TRP A 86 -0.62 -9.47 -5.20
CA TRP A 86 0.07 -10.59 -5.86
C TRP A 86 -0.91 -11.64 -6.41
N LEU A 87 -1.98 -11.93 -5.69
CA LEU A 87 -3.01 -12.90 -6.08
C LEU A 87 -4.08 -12.33 -7.03
N ALA A 88 -3.96 -11.07 -7.43
CA ALA A 88 -5.03 -10.36 -8.14
C ALA A 88 -5.32 -10.99 -9.52
N PRO A 89 -6.54 -11.54 -9.75
CA PRO A 89 -6.91 -12.12 -11.04
C PRO A 89 -7.41 -11.08 -12.05
N SER A 90 -7.66 -9.84 -11.61
CA SER A 90 -8.25 -8.79 -12.43
C SER A 90 -7.82 -7.39 -11.97
N TYR A 91 -7.97 -6.42 -12.87
CA TYR A 91 -7.66 -5.01 -12.59
C TYR A 91 -8.44 -4.44 -11.40
N VAL A 92 -9.73 -4.77 -11.27
CA VAL A 92 -10.54 -4.31 -10.14
C VAL A 92 -10.03 -4.89 -8.82
N PHE A 93 -9.67 -6.17 -8.81
CA PHE A 93 -9.07 -6.79 -7.63
C PHE A 93 -7.74 -6.10 -7.26
N LEU A 94 -6.89 -5.83 -8.25
CA LEU A 94 -5.63 -5.14 -8.03
C LEU A 94 -5.83 -3.72 -7.48
N ILE A 95 -6.80 -2.96 -7.99
CA ILE A 95 -7.17 -1.65 -7.42
C ILE A 95 -7.58 -1.78 -5.96
N THR A 96 -8.47 -2.73 -5.63
CA THR A 96 -8.94 -2.87 -4.25
C THR A 96 -7.81 -3.23 -3.29
N ALA A 97 -6.92 -4.12 -3.71
CA ALA A 97 -5.71 -4.46 -2.95
C ALA A 97 -4.80 -3.23 -2.79
N ARG A 98 -4.63 -2.41 -3.83
CA ARG A 98 -3.87 -1.15 -3.77
C ARG A 98 -4.46 -0.18 -2.77
N VAL A 99 -5.75 0.11 -2.84
CA VAL A 99 -6.42 1.03 -1.91
C VAL A 99 -6.28 0.54 -0.48
N LEU A 100 -6.52 -0.76 -0.23
CA LEU A 100 -6.37 -1.37 1.09
C LEU A 100 -4.94 -1.23 1.63
N THR A 101 -3.94 -1.47 0.78
CA THR A 101 -2.52 -1.31 1.15
C THR A 101 -2.18 0.15 1.41
N GLY A 102 -2.76 1.09 0.65
CA GLY A 102 -2.58 2.52 0.83
C GLY A 102 -3.12 3.02 2.17
N LEU A 103 -4.22 2.44 2.67
CA LEU A 103 -4.72 2.77 4.01
C LEU A 103 -3.66 2.52 5.09
N ALA A 104 -2.90 1.44 4.98
CA ALA A 104 -1.88 1.06 5.96
C ALA A 104 -0.61 1.94 5.95
N HIS A 105 -0.43 2.75 4.90
CA HIS A 105 0.71 3.65 4.76
C HIS A 105 0.58 4.89 5.65
N GLY A 106 -0.65 5.33 5.91
CA GLY A 106 -0.97 6.60 6.56
C GLY A 106 -0.72 6.68 8.07
#